data_AF-A0A1I5A9Z2-F1
#
_entry.id   AF-A0A1I5A9Z2-F1
#
_cell.length_a   1.000
_cell.length_b   1.000
_cell.length_c   1.000
_cell.angle_alpha   90.00
_cell.angle_beta   90.00
_cell.angle_gamma   90.00
#
_symmetry.space_group_name_H-M   'P 1'
#
loop_
_entity.id
_entity.type
_entity.pdbx_description
1 polymer ?
#
loop_
_entity_poly.entity_id
_entity_poly.type
_entity_poly.pdbx_seq_one_letter_code
_entity_poly.pdbx_strand_id
1 'polypeptide(L)' 'MRYKVLITPIEPSINDGPNFSGILAAYDIEASSESVAGDLAFIRFCEETPYRSHNRDDYTVNVQLPA' A
#
# COMPACT_ATOMS: atom_id res chain seq x y z
N MET A 1 -12.01 -13.91 2.78
CA MET A 1 -12.57 -12.71 3.45
C MET A 1 -12.16 -11.49 2.64
N ARG A 2 -12.98 -10.45 2.60
CA ARG A 2 -12.59 -9.20 1.94
C ARG A 2 -11.93 -8.29 2.96
N TYR A 3 -10.88 -7.62 2.54
CA TYR A 3 -10.11 -6.67 3.33
C TYR A 3 -9.93 -5.38 2.53
N LYS A 4 -10.06 -4.25 3.20
CA LYS A 4 -9.69 -2.96 2.64
C LYS A 4 -8.23 -2.68 3.01
N VAL A 5 -7.40 -2.44 2.01
CA VAL A 5 -5.97 -2.17 2.18
C VAL A 5 -5.64 -0.77 1.70
N LEU A 6 -5.01 0.03 2.55
CA LEU A 6 -4.57 1.39 2.24
C LEU A 6 -3.04 1.44 2.25
N ILE A 7 -2.46 1.96 1.16
CA ILE A 7 -1.03 2.16 1.02
C ILE A 7 -0.74 3.66 1.08
N THR A 8 0.06 4.07 2.05
CA THR A 8 0.54 5.45 2.23
C THR A 8 2.07 5.42 2.24
N PRO A 9 2.77 6.49 1.81
CA PRO A 9 4.21 6.54 2.04
C PRO A 9 4.47 6.76 3.53
N ILE A 10 5.63 6.33 4.00
CA ILE A 10 6.12 6.76 5.31
C ILE A 10 6.60 8.22 5.13
N GLU A 11 5.87 9.20 5.68
CA GLU A 11 6.22 10.63 5.52
C GLU A 11 7.47 11.04 6.34
N PRO A 12 8.30 11.99 5.82
CA PRO A 12 8.56 12.26 4.41
C PRO A 12 9.91 11.62 4.01
N SER A 13 9.94 11.00 2.84
CA SER A 13 11.21 10.69 2.18
C SER A 13 11.95 12.01 1.92
N ILE A 14 13.01 12.28 2.70
CA ILE A 14 13.77 13.54 2.72
C ILE A 14 14.67 13.68 1.46
N ASN A 15 14.22 13.21 0.30
CA ASN A 15 15.00 13.26 -0.94
C ASN A 15 14.15 13.79 -2.10
N ASP A 16 14.28 15.09 -2.37
CA ASP A 16 14.14 15.80 -3.67
C ASP A 16 12.99 15.43 -4.64
N GLY A 17 11.90 14.83 -4.17
CA GLY A 17 10.70 14.53 -4.94
C GLY A 17 9.46 15.24 -4.40
N PRO A 18 8.34 15.31 -5.16
CA PRO A 18 7.09 15.85 -4.63
C PRO A 18 6.67 15.09 -3.36
N ASN A 19 6.48 15.83 -2.26
CA ASN A 19 5.95 15.29 -1.01
C ASN A 19 4.57 14.69 -1.27
N PHE A 20 4.50 13.36 -1.38
CA PHE A 20 3.22 12.67 -1.47
C PHE A 20 2.69 12.47 -0.04
N SER A 21 2.02 13.47 0.54
CA SER A 21 1.24 13.26 1.75
C SER A 21 -0.10 12.61 1.39
N GLY A 22 -0.45 11.45 1.97
CA GLY A 22 -1.77 10.84 1.83
C GLY A 22 -1.80 9.41 1.28
N ILE A 23 -3.02 8.93 0.97
CA ILE A 23 -3.27 7.58 0.44
C ILE A 23 -2.79 7.52 -1.03
N LEU A 24 -1.79 6.68 -1.31
CA LEU A 24 -1.30 6.43 -2.66
C LEU A 24 -2.20 5.44 -3.40
N ALA A 25 -2.71 4.44 -2.69
CA ALA A 25 -3.62 3.44 -3.23
C ALA A 25 -4.55 2.88 -2.16
N ALA A 26 -5.75 2.49 -2.60
CA ALA A 26 -6.74 1.81 -1.78
C ALA A 26 -7.29 0.63 -2.57
N TYR A 27 -7.26 -0.56 -1.96
CA TYR A 27 -7.70 -1.80 -2.59
C TYR A 27 -8.71 -2.53 -1.73
N ASP A 28 -9.67 -3.18 -2.38
CA ASP A 28 -10.50 -4.23 -1.78
C ASP A 28 -9.93 -5.59 -2.24
N ILE A 29 -9.31 -6.31 -1.31
CA ILE A 29 -8.62 -7.57 -1.58
C ILE A 29 -9.37 -8.73 -0.92
N GLU A 30 -9.67 -9.76 -1.70
CA GLU A 30 -10.14 -11.02 -1.16
C GLU A 30 -8.94 -11.91 -0.82
N ALA A 31 -8.79 -12.26 0.47
CA ALA A 31 -7.68 -13.06 0.96
C ALA A 31 -8.10 -14.00 2.10
N SER A 32 -7.22 -14.95 2.43
CA SER A 32 -7.39 -15.87 3.56
C SER A 32 -7.04 -15.22 4.91
N SER A 33 -6.21 -14.17 4.93
CA SER A 33 -5.79 -13.46 6.15
C SER A 33 -5.40 -12.01 5.85
N GLU A 34 -5.27 -11.18 6.88
CA GLU A 34 -4.83 -9.79 6.77
C GLU A 34 -3.43 -9.67 6.17
N SER A 35 -2.49 -10.53 6.58
CA SER A 35 -1.12 -10.54 6.04
C SER A 35 -1.13 -10.78 4.53
N VAL A 36 -1.88 -11.79 4.08
CA VAL A 36 -1.99 -12.13 2.66
C VAL A 36 -2.67 -10.98 1.89
N ALA A 37 -3.67 -10.33 2.48
CA ALA A 37 -4.31 -9.16 1.85
C ALA A 37 -3.32 -8.00 1.66
N GLY A 38 -2.48 -7.73 2.67
CA GLY A 38 -1.45 -6.70 2.61
C GLY A 38 -0.41 -6.99 1.52
N ASP A 39 0.07 -8.23 1.41
CA ASP A 39 1.05 -8.62 0.40
C ASP A 39 0.49 -8.53 -1.02
N LEU A 40 -0.74 -9.01 -1.24
CA LEU A 40 -1.41 -8.92 -2.55
C LEU A 40 -1.67 -7.47 -2.96
N ALA A 41 -2.10 -6.62 -2.03
CA ALA A 41 -2.28 -5.19 -2.28
C ALA A 41 -0.96 -4.51 -2.66
N PHE A 42 0.14 -4.85 -1.96
CA PHE A 42 1.44 -4.26 -2.22
C PHE A 42 2.02 -4.70 -3.58
N ILE A 43 1.89 -5.99 -3.92
CA ILE A 43 2.29 -6.51 -5.24
C ILE A 43 1.56 -5.75 -6.35
N ARG A 44 0.24 -5.65 -6.24
CA ARG A 44 -0.58 -4.93 -7.21
C ARG A 44 -0.19 -3.45 -7.32
N PHE A 45 0.11 -2.80 -6.20
CA PHE A 45 0.59 -1.43 -6.19
C PHE A 45 1.90 -1.25 -6.95
N CYS A 46 2.86 -2.16 -6.79
CA CYS A 46 4.11 -2.14 -7.54
C CYS A 46 3.87 -2.33 -9.05
N GLU A 47 2.95 -3.23 -9.44
CA GLU A 47 2.58 -3.45 -10.84
C GLU A 47 1.92 -2.22 -11.47
N GLU A 48 1.04 -1.54 -10.74
CA GLU A 48 0.34 -0.33 -11.19
C GLU A 48 1.23 0.93 -11.14
N THR A 49 2.28 0.93 -10.32
CA THR A 49 3.17 2.09 -10.12
C THR A 49 4.66 1.73 -10.28
N PRO A 50 5.10 1.27 -11.47
CA PRO A 50 6.47 0.79 -11.69
C PRO A 50 7.55 1.88 -11.55
N TYR A 51 7.16 3.15 -11.48
CA TYR A 51 8.04 4.30 -11.26
C TYR A 51 8.24 4.64 -9.77
N ARG A 52 7.55 3.94 -8.86
CA ARG A 52 7.68 4.10 -7.41
C ARG A 52 8.64 3.04 -6.85
N SER A 53 9.05 3.23 -5.60
CA SER A 53 9.85 2.23 -4.91
C SER A 53 9.08 0.93 -4.78
N HIS A 54 9.74 -0.19 -5.03
CA HIS A 54 9.20 -1.52 -4.73
C HIS A 54 9.64 -2.02 -3.35
N ASN A 55 10.38 -1.21 -2.59
CA ASN A 55 10.73 -1.54 -1.22
C ASN A 55 9.51 -1.31 -0.32
N ARG A 56 9.04 -2.39 0.33
CA ARG A 56 7.86 -2.34 1.20
C ARG A 56 8.06 -1.41 2.40
N ASP A 57 9.30 -1.27 2.88
CA ASP A 57 9.62 -0.41 4.03
C ASP A 57 9.47 1.09 3.75
N ASP A 58 9.30 1.49 2.48
CA ASP A 58 9.00 2.89 2.13
C ASP A 58 7.52 3.23 2.31
N TYR A 59 6.70 2.24 2.68
CA TYR A 59 5.25 2.35 2.73
C TYR A 59 4.65 1.82 4.03
N THR A 60 3.58 2.46 4.47
CA THR A 60 2.66 1.88 5.44
C THR A 60 1.53 1.18 4.69
N VAL A 61 1.33 -0.10 5.00
CA VAL A 61 0.26 -0.94 4.42
C VAL A 61 -0.74 -1.26 5.53
N ASN A 62 -1.84 -0.51 5.58
CA ASN A 62 -2.89 -0.67 6.58
C ASN A 62 -3.97 -1.61 6.05
N VAL A 63 -4.22 -2.72 6.74
CA VAL A 63 -5.25 -3.71 6.39
C VAL A 63 -6.41 -3.58 7.38
N GLN A 64 -7.64 -3.53 6.87
CA GLN A 64 -8.85 -3.36 7.66
C GLN A 64 -9.93 -4.31 7.16
N LEU A 65 -10.79 -4.79 8.07
CA LEU A 65 -12.04 -5.45 7.68
C LEU A 65 -13.02 -4.40 7.12
N PRO A 66 -13.75 -4.70 6.04
CA PRO A 66 -14.82 -3.84 5.57
C PRO A 66 -15.90 -3.74 6.65
N ALA A 67 -16.28 -2.51 7.00
CA ALA A 67 -17.33 -2.22 7.97
C ALA A 67 -18.71 -2.69 7.49
#